data_AF-A0A5C6LX20-F1
#
_entry.id   AF-A0A5C6LX20-F1
#
_cell.length_a   1.000
_cell.length_b   1.000
_cell.length_c   1.000
_cell.angle_alpha   90.00
_cell.angle_beta   90.00
_cell.angle_gamma   90.00
#
_symmetry.space_group_name_H-M   'P 1'
#
loop_
_entity.id
_entity.type
_entity.pdbx_description
1 polymer ?
#
loop_
_entity_poly.entity_id
_entity_poly.type
_entity_poly.pdbx_seq_one_letter_code
_entity_poly.pdbx_strand_id
1 'polypeptide(L)'
;MIIVLCCFLWVDLLRPNTETKDSTANYLLSVLALLPSALLPAYEFLMRGRYRDMILMILLAGVSVGIRSVEFCQRMQQGQILYGFSTLLIVLGLSFIILSLRAWLLELRNIWLTTLLAVSATYFTQSIFTQINLFTDNIVMPFYMRELITLPFKMALPVLYFAVLFLTDNVTQNAGYWNKLQSKLQVINAKEYLLLSLCCIYTGFFGPVALGWSLLAVYVKMVGGIMPDMDYFSISVLVIRSLVFLVACLSKGYLFRNIVISRMMTTGRKNAWWFVLHYLLPLNIFTIITLATKKTIHTTTEENLQCYLSERKSSVGTVLMYTGCIGRLIIAGLLGIQVFKNPDFSMMAIAVTLCCCALLYPFLRRHSSVFITVTVVNTVLLCLLCIAAGYDTIVGLFFMTVYQYVFVFQEVFYPTPDNIEGGEEQFALVK
;
A
#
# COMPACT_ATOMS: atom_id res chain seq x y z
N MET A 1 4.41 -22.04 11.37
CA MET A 1 3.31 -21.08 11.57
C MET A 1 3.11 -20.73 13.05
N ILE A 2 2.89 -21.71 13.94
CA ILE A 2 2.63 -21.47 15.39
C ILE A 2 3.83 -20.83 16.13
N ILE A 3 5.07 -21.24 15.84
CA ILE A 3 6.27 -20.68 16.50
C ILE A 3 6.51 -19.21 16.09
N VAL A 4 6.24 -18.84 14.83
CA VAL A 4 6.32 -17.46 14.34
C VAL A 4 5.20 -16.60 14.94
N LEU A 5 4.01 -17.18 15.10
CA LEU A 5 2.88 -16.58 15.81
C LEU A 5 3.23 -16.25 17.27
N CYS A 6 3.96 -17.14 17.97
CA CYS A 6 4.42 -16.88 19.34
C CYS A 6 5.43 -15.73 19.41
N CYS A 7 6.31 -15.56 18.41
CA CYS A 7 7.26 -14.44 18.38
C CYS A 7 6.58 -13.08 18.11
N PHE A 8 5.49 -13.04 17.33
CA PHE A 8 4.71 -11.81 17.08
C PHE A 8 3.72 -11.50 18.22
N LEU A 9 3.14 -12.52 18.86
CA LEU A 9 2.29 -12.35 20.04
C LEU A 9 3.09 -11.86 21.26
N TRP A 10 4.36 -12.25 21.39
CA TRP A 10 5.21 -11.83 22.52
C TRP A 10 5.50 -10.32 22.54
N VAL A 11 5.58 -9.70 21.36
CA VAL A 11 5.89 -8.28 21.21
C VAL A 11 4.76 -7.38 21.74
N ASP A 12 3.51 -7.78 21.52
CA ASP A 12 2.34 -7.01 21.96
C ASP A 12 1.92 -7.35 23.41
N LEU A 13 2.21 -8.57 23.89
CA LEU A 13 2.02 -8.97 25.30
C LEU A 13 2.92 -8.21 26.29
N LEU A 14 4.04 -7.66 25.80
CA LEU A 14 4.97 -6.88 26.61
C LEU A 14 4.67 -5.37 26.53
N ARG A 15 3.71 -4.91 25.73
CA ARG A 15 3.30 -3.50 25.67
C ARG A 15 2.64 -3.16 27.02
N PRO A 16 3.27 -2.36 27.91
CA PRO A 16 2.65 -2.06 29.18
C PRO A 16 1.35 -1.31 28.92
N ASN A 17 0.31 -1.66 29.68
CA ASN A 17 -0.88 -0.83 29.79
C ASN A 17 -0.42 0.61 30.06
N THR A 18 -0.97 1.51 29.26
CA THR A 18 -1.01 2.97 29.45
C THR A 18 -0.77 3.39 30.90
N GLU A 19 0.45 3.85 31.22
CA GLU A 19 0.76 4.83 32.29
C GLU A 19 2.27 5.10 32.47
N THR A 20 3.17 4.29 31.90
CA THR A 20 4.61 4.57 31.99
C THR A 20 5.07 5.55 30.88
N LYS A 21 5.35 6.79 31.30
CA LYS A 21 6.01 7.85 30.52
C LYS A 21 7.47 7.54 30.09
N ASP A 22 7.93 6.30 30.22
CA ASP A 22 9.27 5.91 29.80
C ASP A 22 9.28 5.52 28.32
N SER A 23 9.44 6.54 27.48
CA SER A 23 9.75 6.43 26.04
C SER A 23 10.83 5.38 25.73
N THR A 24 11.76 5.17 26.67
CA THR A 24 12.84 4.18 26.62
C THR A 24 12.34 2.73 26.58
N ALA A 25 11.38 2.38 27.44
CA ALA A 25 10.86 1.02 27.55
C ALA A 25 10.03 0.64 26.33
N ASN A 26 9.19 1.57 25.86
CA ASN A 26 8.36 1.40 24.66
C ASN A 26 9.20 1.22 23.38
N TYR A 27 10.34 1.90 23.27
CA TYR A 27 11.22 1.73 22.11
C TYR A 27 12.13 0.49 22.21
N LEU A 28 12.62 0.10 23.41
CA LEU A 28 13.35 -1.15 23.59
C LEU A 28 12.48 -2.37 23.19
N LEU A 29 11.21 -2.32 23.56
CA LEU A 29 10.17 -3.23 23.10
C LEU A 29 10.01 -3.22 21.58
N SER A 30 10.02 -2.04 20.96
CA SER A 30 9.98 -1.90 19.50
C SER A 30 11.24 -2.45 18.82
N VAL A 31 12.42 -2.40 19.46
CA VAL A 31 13.67 -2.98 18.94
C VAL A 31 13.63 -4.51 19.07
N LEU A 32 13.11 -5.04 20.18
CA LEU A 32 12.83 -6.47 20.34
C LEU A 32 11.73 -6.94 19.37
N ALA A 33 10.79 -6.08 18.99
CA ALA A 33 9.82 -6.31 17.93
C ALA A 33 10.43 -6.43 16.53
N LEU A 34 11.66 -5.95 16.34
CA LEU A 34 12.41 -6.13 15.08
C LEU A 34 13.11 -7.50 15.03
N LEU A 35 13.28 -8.20 16.16
CA LEU A 35 13.92 -9.51 16.23
C LEU A 35 13.20 -10.55 15.35
N PRO A 36 11.86 -10.68 15.37
CA PRO A 36 11.14 -11.52 14.41
C PRO A 36 11.46 -11.15 12.96
N SER A 37 11.51 -9.85 12.63
CA SER A 37 11.77 -9.39 11.25
C SER A 37 13.20 -9.69 10.76
N ALA A 38 14.19 -9.62 11.66
CA ALA A 38 15.58 -9.95 11.35
C ALA A 38 15.80 -11.47 11.20
N LEU A 39 14.95 -12.29 11.85
CA LEU A 39 15.00 -13.76 11.77
C LEU A 39 14.20 -14.34 10.59
N LEU A 40 13.29 -13.57 9.97
CA LEU A 40 12.50 -14.03 8.83
C LEU A 40 13.38 -14.59 7.68
N PRO A 41 14.49 -13.95 7.26
CA PRO A 41 15.39 -14.54 6.27
C PRO A 41 15.93 -15.92 6.66
N ALA A 42 16.22 -16.17 7.94
CA ALA A 42 16.72 -17.47 8.40
C ALA A 42 15.66 -18.57 8.26
N TYR A 43 14.38 -18.24 8.42
CA TYR A 43 13.28 -19.18 8.27
C TYR A 43 13.19 -19.76 6.85
N GLU A 44 13.59 -19.00 5.83
CA GLU A 44 13.65 -19.51 4.46
C GLU A 44 14.63 -20.69 4.33
N PHE A 45 15.79 -20.60 4.98
CA PHE A 45 16.79 -21.67 4.98
C PHE A 45 16.37 -22.87 5.83
N LEU A 46 15.62 -22.64 6.92
CA LEU A 46 14.98 -23.71 7.69
C LEU A 46 14.04 -24.53 6.80
N MET A 47 13.18 -23.86 6.03
CA MET A 47 12.22 -24.51 5.13
C MET A 47 12.89 -25.27 3.98
N ARG A 48 14.10 -24.85 3.58
CA ARG A 48 14.92 -25.51 2.55
C ARG A 48 15.84 -26.61 3.11
N GLY A 49 15.80 -26.89 4.41
CA GLY A 49 16.69 -27.87 5.06
C GLY A 49 18.17 -27.47 5.12
N ARG A 50 18.48 -26.18 4.87
CA ARG A 50 19.86 -25.64 4.83
C ARG A 50 20.25 -25.08 6.21
N TYR A 51 20.42 -25.96 7.19
CA TYR A 51 20.63 -25.58 8.60
C TYR A 51 21.90 -24.77 8.86
N ARG A 52 22.99 -25.01 8.12
CA ARG A 52 24.25 -24.24 8.26
C ARG A 52 24.04 -22.77 7.90
N ASP A 53 23.36 -22.53 6.79
CA ASP A 53 23.04 -21.19 6.30
C ASP A 53 22.04 -20.49 7.20
N MET A 54 21.06 -21.23 7.75
CA MET A 54 20.15 -20.74 8.78
C MET A 54 20.90 -20.23 10.02
N ILE A 55 21.84 -21.00 10.57
CA ILE A 55 22.61 -20.59 11.76
C ILE A 55 23.39 -19.30 11.48
N LEU A 56 24.03 -19.23 10.32
CA LEU A 56 24.80 -18.05 9.90
C LEU A 56 23.90 -16.80 9.78
N MET A 57 22.69 -16.94 9.23
CA MET A 57 21.70 -15.86 9.18
C MET A 57 21.21 -15.45 10.58
N ILE A 58 21.00 -16.41 11.49
CA ILE A 58 20.60 -16.12 12.88
C ILE A 58 21.69 -15.34 13.62
N LEU A 59 22.95 -15.75 13.47
CA LEU A 59 24.09 -15.06 14.07
C LEU A 59 24.19 -13.61 13.57
N LEU A 60 24.08 -13.40 12.26
CA LEU A 60 24.10 -12.06 11.69
C LEU A 60 22.90 -11.21 12.15
N ALA A 61 21.71 -11.80 12.25
CA ALA A 61 20.54 -11.14 12.80
C ALA A 61 20.76 -10.71 14.27
N GLY A 62 21.38 -11.58 15.08
CA GLY A 62 21.76 -11.27 16.47
C GLY A 62 22.74 -10.10 16.56
N VAL A 63 23.81 -10.10 15.74
CA VAL A 63 24.76 -8.98 15.66
C VAL A 63 24.06 -7.68 15.25
N SER A 64 23.20 -7.75 14.25
CA SER A 64 22.45 -6.59 13.75
C SER A 64 21.53 -6.00 14.82
N VAL A 65 20.85 -6.84 15.59
CA VAL A 65 20.03 -6.40 16.73
C VAL A 65 20.90 -5.80 17.82
N GLY A 66 22.06 -6.38 18.13
CA GLY A 66 23.03 -5.83 19.07
C GLY A 66 23.49 -4.42 18.68
N ILE A 67 23.86 -4.19 17.42
CA ILE A 67 24.27 -2.88 16.90
C ILE A 67 23.15 -1.84 17.06
N ARG A 68 21.90 -2.22 16.73
CA ARG A 68 20.73 -1.34 16.89
C ARG A 68 20.49 -0.98 18.36
N SER A 69 20.68 -1.93 19.28
CA SER A 69 20.54 -1.71 20.72
C SER A 69 21.62 -0.77 21.27
N VAL A 70 22.88 -0.90 20.81
CA VAL A 70 23.97 -0.01 21.23
C VAL A 70 23.74 1.42 20.75
N GLU A 71 23.34 1.60 19.48
CA GLU A 71 23.00 2.92 18.93
C GLU A 71 21.86 3.59 19.71
N PHE A 72 20.87 2.80 20.13
CA PHE A 72 19.78 3.29 20.98
C PHE A 72 20.29 3.74 22.35
N CYS A 73 21.09 2.93 23.04
CA CYS A 73 21.64 3.30 24.35
C CYS A 73 22.45 4.61 24.28
N GLN A 74 23.23 4.80 23.22
CA GLN A 74 24.01 6.02 23.02
C GLN A 74 23.11 7.26 22.84
N ARG A 75 22.01 7.14 22.07
CA ARG A 75 21.06 8.25 21.90
C ARG A 75 20.32 8.60 23.18
N MET A 76 19.91 7.59 23.95
CA MET A 76 19.27 7.80 25.25
C MET A 76 20.18 8.57 26.20
N GLN A 77 21.49 8.29 26.19
CA GLN A 77 22.48 9.02 27.00
C GLN A 77 22.70 10.47 26.54
N GLN A 78 22.52 10.75 25.24
CA GLN A 78 22.71 12.08 24.66
C GLN A 78 21.47 12.99 24.77
N GLY A 79 20.36 12.51 25.33
CA GLY A 79 19.14 13.29 25.56
C GLY A 79 18.32 13.62 24.30
N GLN A 80 18.80 13.24 23.10
CA GLN A 80 18.04 13.36 21.86
C GLN A 80 17.38 12.02 21.54
N ILE A 81 16.11 11.87 21.94
CA ILE A 81 15.28 10.70 21.61
C ILE A 81 14.81 10.76 20.13
N LEU A 82 15.47 11.57 19.29
CA LEU A 82 15.10 11.74 17.89
C LEU A 82 15.67 10.60 17.03
N TYR A 83 14.80 9.83 16.38
CA TYR A 83 15.09 9.00 15.21
C TYR A 83 15.54 9.89 14.05
N GLY A 84 16.85 10.00 13.92
CA GLY A 84 17.54 10.79 12.91
C GLY A 84 17.79 10.02 11.63
N PHE A 85 18.33 10.75 10.66
CA PHE A 85 18.82 10.17 9.40
C PHE A 85 19.90 9.09 9.62
N SER A 86 20.78 9.27 10.61
CA SER A 86 21.80 8.28 10.99
C SER A 86 21.18 6.96 11.43
N THR A 87 20.13 6.99 12.26
CA THR A 87 19.42 5.78 12.69
C THR A 87 18.76 5.08 11.51
N LEU A 88 18.15 5.84 10.60
CA LEU A 88 17.57 5.28 9.36
C LEU A 88 18.64 4.56 8.53
N LEU A 89 19.80 5.20 8.34
CA LEU A 89 20.93 4.62 7.60
C LEU A 89 21.43 3.33 8.26
N ILE A 90 21.56 3.28 9.59
CA ILE A 90 21.99 2.08 10.30
C ILE A 90 20.98 0.95 10.13
N VAL A 91 19.67 1.25 10.26
CA VAL A 91 18.61 0.25 10.08
C VAL A 91 18.63 -0.31 8.66
N LEU A 92 18.67 0.55 7.63
CA LEU A 92 18.71 0.14 6.23
C LEU A 92 20.01 -0.60 5.88
N GLY A 93 21.15 -0.13 6.39
CA GLY A 93 22.47 -0.75 6.17
C GLY A 93 22.54 -2.16 6.76
N LEU A 94 22.05 -2.36 7.98
CA LEU A 94 22.00 -3.70 8.58
C LEU A 94 21.04 -4.63 7.82
N SER A 95 19.88 -4.13 7.39
CA SER A 95 18.97 -4.90 6.54
C SER A 95 19.62 -5.25 5.19
N PHE A 96 20.42 -4.34 4.62
CA PHE A 96 21.18 -4.56 3.38
C PHE A 96 22.22 -5.67 3.54
N ILE A 97 22.95 -5.71 4.66
CA ILE A 97 23.92 -6.77 4.94
C ILE A 97 23.22 -8.13 5.06
N ILE A 98 22.13 -8.21 5.85
CA ILE A 98 21.34 -9.44 6.02
C ILE A 98 20.80 -9.94 4.67
N LEU A 99 20.20 -9.07 3.88
CA LEU A 99 19.59 -9.47 2.61
C LEU A 99 20.62 -9.75 1.50
N SER A 100 21.81 -9.13 1.56
CA SER A 100 22.93 -9.47 0.67
C SER A 100 23.44 -10.87 0.95
N LEU A 101 23.59 -11.21 2.23
CA LEU A 101 24.00 -12.54 2.63
C LEU A 101 22.95 -13.58 2.21
N ARG A 102 21.65 -13.29 2.41
CA ARG A 102 20.56 -14.13 1.89
C ARG A 102 20.70 -14.34 0.38
N ALA A 103 20.83 -13.27 -0.39
CA ALA A 103 20.93 -13.34 -1.85
C ALA A 103 22.17 -14.11 -2.33
N TRP A 104 23.30 -13.96 -1.62
CA TRP A 104 24.52 -14.72 -1.88
C TRP A 104 24.35 -16.22 -1.58
N LEU A 105 23.77 -16.57 -0.42
CA LEU A 105 23.50 -17.96 -0.04
C LEU A 105 22.49 -18.66 -0.97
N LEU A 106 21.58 -17.88 -1.56
CA LEU A 106 20.62 -18.35 -2.57
C LEU A 106 21.20 -18.37 -3.99
N GLU A 107 22.47 -18.01 -4.17
CA GLU A 107 23.18 -18.02 -5.46
C GLU A 107 22.50 -17.14 -6.53
N LEU A 108 21.92 -16.01 -6.10
CA LEU A 108 21.24 -15.09 -7.00
C LEU A 108 22.25 -14.32 -7.87
N ARG A 109 21.99 -14.20 -9.17
CA ARG A 109 22.96 -13.63 -10.14
C ARG A 109 23.25 -12.14 -9.90
N ASN A 110 22.23 -11.35 -9.65
CA ASN A 110 22.30 -9.90 -9.43
C ASN A 110 22.16 -9.54 -7.94
N ILE A 111 23.13 -9.94 -7.11
CA ILE A 111 23.06 -9.78 -5.64
C ILE A 111 22.75 -8.33 -5.25
N TRP A 112 23.54 -7.36 -5.73
CA TRP A 112 23.39 -5.95 -5.37
C TRP A 112 22.01 -5.36 -5.66
N LEU A 113 21.52 -5.54 -6.89
CA LEU A 113 20.20 -5.04 -7.30
C LEU A 113 19.08 -5.75 -6.53
N THR A 114 19.20 -7.06 -6.33
CA THR A 114 18.22 -7.86 -5.59
C THR A 114 18.14 -7.42 -4.14
N THR A 115 19.29 -7.23 -3.49
CA THR A 115 19.35 -6.72 -2.12
C THR A 115 18.71 -5.35 -2.02
N LEU A 116 19.04 -4.42 -2.92
CA LEU A 116 18.53 -3.06 -2.85
C LEU A 116 17.00 -3.04 -2.95
N LEU A 117 16.43 -3.78 -3.92
CA LEU A 117 14.99 -3.93 -4.05
C LEU A 117 14.37 -4.63 -2.84
N ALA A 118 15.01 -5.69 -2.33
CA ALA A 118 14.52 -6.44 -1.17
C ALA A 118 14.51 -5.57 0.10
N VAL A 119 15.55 -4.77 0.34
CA VAL A 119 15.61 -3.82 1.47
C VAL A 119 14.48 -2.81 1.36
N SER A 120 14.34 -2.15 0.21
CA SER A 120 13.30 -1.16 0.00
C SER A 120 11.91 -1.75 0.23
N ALA A 121 11.65 -2.93 -0.33
CA ALA A 121 10.32 -3.52 -0.33
C ALA A 121 9.97 -4.17 1.03
N THR A 122 10.93 -4.77 1.73
CA THR A 122 10.72 -5.29 3.09
C THR A 122 10.62 -4.18 4.13
N TYR A 123 11.44 -3.14 4.05
CA TYR A 123 11.33 -1.94 4.90
C TYR A 123 9.97 -1.27 4.72
N PHE A 124 9.50 -1.18 3.47
CA PHE A 124 8.19 -0.68 3.15
C PHE A 124 7.07 -1.54 3.75
N THR A 125 7.13 -2.87 3.56
CA THR A 125 6.14 -3.81 4.12
C THR A 125 6.05 -3.70 5.64
N GLN A 126 7.20 -3.58 6.31
CA GLN A 126 7.28 -3.37 7.74
C GLN A 126 6.74 -2.00 8.16
N SER A 127 7.01 -0.95 7.39
CA SER A 127 6.50 0.40 7.64
C SER A 127 4.99 0.51 7.48
N ILE A 128 4.40 -0.28 6.59
CA ILE A 128 2.94 -0.43 6.48
C ILE A 128 2.38 -1.16 7.70
N PHE A 129 3.06 -2.21 8.17
CA PHE A 129 2.61 -3.03 9.29
C PHE A 129 2.44 -2.27 10.60
N THR A 130 3.33 -1.32 10.89
CA THR A 130 3.21 -0.47 12.08
C THR A 130 1.93 0.38 12.10
N GLN A 131 1.23 0.47 10.97
CA GLN A 131 0.01 1.26 10.79
C GLN A 131 -1.27 0.44 10.97
N ILE A 132 -1.20 -0.88 11.22
CA ILE A 132 -2.39 -1.70 11.49
C ILE A 132 -3.12 -1.21 12.74
N ASN A 133 -2.37 -0.83 13.78
CA ASN A 133 -2.95 -0.41 15.05
C ASN A 133 -3.79 0.87 14.94
N LEU A 134 -3.50 1.72 13.94
CA LEU A 134 -4.27 2.93 13.64
C LEU A 134 -5.75 2.65 13.32
N PHE A 135 -6.10 1.44 12.87
CA PHE A 135 -7.51 1.06 12.67
C PHE A 135 -8.31 1.02 13.98
N THR A 136 -7.63 0.87 15.10
CA THR A 136 -8.23 0.67 16.41
C THR A 136 -7.91 1.78 17.39
N ASP A 137 -6.96 2.66 17.07
CA ASP A 137 -6.45 3.66 18.01
C ASP A 137 -7.50 4.70 18.42
N ASN A 138 -8.48 4.99 17.56
CA ASN A 138 -9.57 5.93 17.85
C ASN A 138 -10.84 5.28 18.39
N ILE A 139 -10.82 3.97 18.64
CA ILE A 139 -11.97 3.25 19.18
C ILE A 139 -11.59 2.79 20.58
N VAL A 140 -12.30 3.30 21.59
CA VAL A 140 -12.12 2.84 22.97
C VAL A 140 -12.63 1.40 23.07
N MET A 141 -11.69 0.46 22.93
CA MET A 141 -11.97 -0.97 23.02
C MET A 141 -10.97 -1.66 23.95
N PRO A 142 -11.39 -2.70 24.68
CA PRO A 142 -10.49 -3.52 25.48
C PRO A 142 -9.36 -4.12 24.63
N PHE A 143 -8.17 -4.28 25.23
CA PHE A 143 -6.98 -4.82 24.57
C PHE A 143 -7.25 -6.11 23.78
N TYR A 144 -7.99 -7.07 24.36
CA TYR A 144 -8.30 -8.34 23.71
C TYR A 144 -9.14 -8.19 22.44
N MET A 145 -10.06 -7.21 22.38
CA MET A 145 -10.83 -6.92 21.17
C MET A 145 -9.96 -6.27 20.10
N ARG A 146 -9.06 -5.37 20.50
CA ARG A 146 -8.08 -4.74 19.62
C ARG A 146 -7.18 -5.77 18.95
N GLU A 147 -6.66 -6.69 19.76
CA GLU A 147 -5.83 -7.79 19.29
C GLU A 147 -6.62 -8.73 18.38
N LEU A 148 -7.85 -9.11 18.75
CA LEU A 148 -8.68 -9.98 17.91
C LEU A 148 -8.95 -9.38 16.51
N ILE A 149 -9.20 -8.07 16.43
CA ILE A 149 -9.46 -7.36 15.16
C ILE A 149 -8.18 -7.24 14.32
N THR A 150 -7.03 -7.00 14.95
CA THR A 150 -5.76 -6.79 14.25
C THR A 150 -5.01 -8.08 13.92
N LEU A 151 -5.30 -9.18 14.63
CA LEU A 151 -4.64 -10.48 14.52
C LEU A 151 -4.60 -11.05 13.08
N PRO A 152 -5.67 -11.00 12.26
CA PRO A 152 -5.63 -11.50 10.88
C PRO A 152 -4.58 -10.75 10.03
N PHE A 153 -4.45 -9.44 10.23
CA PHE A 153 -3.45 -8.62 9.54
C PHE A 153 -2.04 -8.93 10.05
N LYS A 154 -1.88 -9.18 11.35
CA LYS A 154 -0.61 -9.64 11.95
C LYS A 154 -0.17 -11.01 11.44
N MET A 155 -1.10 -11.95 11.28
CA MET A 155 -0.83 -13.26 10.70
C MET A 155 -0.42 -13.19 9.22
N ALA A 156 -0.89 -12.20 8.47
CA ALA A 156 -0.53 -12.02 7.07
C ALA A 156 0.91 -11.47 6.86
N LEU A 157 1.53 -10.90 7.89
CA LEU A 157 2.82 -10.21 7.76
C LEU A 157 3.96 -11.12 7.26
N PRO A 158 4.21 -12.32 7.83
CA PRO A 158 5.27 -13.19 7.32
C PRO A 158 5.02 -13.60 5.86
N VAL A 159 3.74 -13.80 5.50
CA VAL A 159 3.34 -14.12 4.12
C VAL A 159 3.68 -12.97 3.18
N LEU A 160 3.36 -11.74 3.56
CA LEU A 160 3.68 -10.53 2.78
C LEU A 160 5.20 -10.31 2.66
N TYR A 161 5.95 -10.54 3.75
CA TYR A 161 7.40 -10.44 3.73
C TYR A 161 8.02 -11.37 2.68
N PHE A 162 7.67 -12.66 2.69
CA PHE A 162 8.16 -13.61 1.70
C PHE A 162 7.58 -13.38 0.30
N ALA A 163 6.34 -12.89 0.19
CA ALA A 163 5.74 -12.54 -1.09
C ALA A 163 6.54 -11.41 -1.77
N VAL A 164 6.93 -10.40 -1.00
CA VAL A 164 7.73 -9.30 -1.51
C VAL A 164 9.14 -9.75 -1.88
N LEU A 165 9.80 -10.57 -1.04
CA LEU A 165 11.10 -11.16 -1.40
C LEU A 165 11.03 -12.01 -2.67
N PHE A 166 9.97 -12.82 -2.80
CA PHE A 166 9.72 -13.57 -4.02
C PHE A 166 9.59 -12.65 -5.24
N LEU A 167 8.85 -11.54 -5.12
CA LEU A 167 8.75 -10.57 -6.20
C LEU A 167 10.09 -9.94 -6.55
N THR A 168 10.89 -9.54 -5.55
CA THR A 168 12.20 -8.94 -5.80
C THR A 168 13.16 -9.91 -6.46
N ASP A 169 13.17 -11.17 -6.01
CA ASP A 169 14.01 -12.22 -6.61
C ASP A 169 13.57 -12.47 -8.06
N ASN A 170 12.28 -12.57 -8.35
CA ASN A 170 11.80 -12.82 -9.71
C ASN A 170 12.05 -11.63 -10.65
N VAL A 171 11.89 -10.39 -10.19
CA VAL A 171 12.16 -9.20 -11.01
C VAL A 171 13.64 -9.13 -11.42
N THR A 172 14.57 -9.57 -10.58
CA THR A 172 16.01 -9.50 -10.87
C THR A 172 16.59 -10.73 -11.53
N GLN A 173 16.02 -11.91 -11.33
CA GLN A 173 16.51 -13.17 -11.90
C GLN A 173 15.85 -13.50 -13.25
N ASN A 174 14.57 -13.22 -13.42
CA ASN A 174 13.82 -13.62 -14.60
C ASN A 174 13.68 -12.47 -15.58
N ALA A 175 14.40 -12.56 -16.70
CA ALA A 175 14.28 -11.62 -17.81
C ALA A 175 12.81 -11.54 -18.28
N GLY A 176 12.23 -10.35 -18.22
CA GLY A 176 10.84 -10.12 -18.63
C GLY A 176 9.78 -10.31 -17.53
N TYR A 177 10.14 -10.69 -16.30
CA TYR A 177 9.16 -10.77 -15.20
C TYR A 177 8.53 -9.41 -14.88
N TRP A 178 9.33 -8.33 -14.94
CA TRP A 178 8.82 -6.96 -14.83
C TRP A 178 7.79 -6.64 -15.92
N ASN A 179 8.08 -6.99 -17.17
CA ASN A 179 7.16 -6.81 -18.30
C ASN A 179 5.89 -7.64 -18.12
N LYS A 180 6.01 -8.83 -17.53
CA LYS A 180 4.86 -9.68 -17.16
C LYS A 180 3.96 -8.97 -16.15
N LEU A 181 4.52 -8.37 -15.10
CA LEU A 181 3.75 -7.60 -14.11
C LEU A 181 3.11 -6.32 -14.69
N GLN A 182 3.74 -5.73 -15.70
CA GLN A 182 3.23 -4.54 -16.37
C GLN A 182 2.13 -4.81 -17.41
N SER A 183 1.92 -6.07 -17.80
CA SER A 183 0.96 -6.43 -18.85
C SER A 183 -0.40 -6.84 -18.29
N LYS A 184 -1.47 -6.34 -18.93
CA LYS A 184 -2.88 -6.67 -18.62
C LYS A 184 -3.36 -7.99 -19.23
N LEU A 185 -2.58 -8.56 -20.15
CA LEU A 185 -2.98 -9.69 -20.98
C LEU A 185 -2.36 -11.02 -20.52
N GLN A 186 -1.57 -10.97 -19.46
CA GLN A 186 -0.84 -12.14 -18.97
C GLN A 186 -1.81 -13.18 -18.39
N VAL A 187 -1.44 -14.44 -18.53
CA VAL A 187 -2.18 -15.53 -17.90
C VAL A 187 -1.71 -15.63 -16.46
N ILE A 188 -2.61 -15.36 -15.53
CA ILE A 188 -2.34 -15.41 -14.09
C ILE A 188 -3.15 -16.54 -13.46
N ASN A 189 -2.44 -17.47 -12.84
CA ASN A 189 -3.08 -18.58 -12.14
C ASN A 189 -3.71 -18.10 -10.82
N ALA A 190 -4.58 -18.93 -10.22
CA ALA A 190 -5.29 -18.57 -8.99
C ALA A 190 -4.37 -18.21 -7.81
N LYS A 191 -3.24 -18.91 -7.67
CA LYS A 191 -2.30 -18.75 -6.55
C LYS A 191 -1.49 -17.46 -6.68
N GLU A 192 -0.96 -17.19 -7.87
CA GLU A 192 -0.28 -15.95 -8.24
C GLU A 192 -1.22 -14.76 -8.05
N TYR A 193 -2.46 -14.88 -8.54
CA TYR A 193 -3.47 -13.84 -8.38
C TYR A 193 -3.75 -13.53 -6.91
N LEU A 194 -3.92 -14.56 -6.06
CA LEU A 194 -4.20 -14.37 -4.64
C LEU A 194 -3.01 -13.74 -3.91
N LEU A 195 -1.78 -14.20 -4.18
CA LEU A 195 -0.55 -13.66 -3.59
C LEU A 195 -0.36 -12.19 -3.96
N LEU A 196 -0.43 -11.87 -5.25
CA LEU A 196 -0.26 -10.52 -5.77
C LEU A 196 -1.37 -9.57 -5.30
N SER A 197 -2.61 -10.07 -5.25
CA SER A 197 -3.75 -9.30 -4.75
C SER A 197 -3.63 -9.02 -3.26
N LEU A 198 -3.14 -9.97 -2.45
CA LEU A 198 -2.89 -9.77 -1.02
C LEU A 198 -1.86 -8.65 -0.78
N CYS A 199 -0.75 -8.66 -1.52
CA CYS A 199 0.26 -7.58 -1.46
C CYS A 199 -0.33 -6.21 -1.83
N CYS A 200 -1.16 -6.18 -2.88
CA CYS A 200 -1.80 -4.96 -3.35
C CYS A 200 -2.91 -4.47 -2.40
N ILE A 201 -3.71 -5.35 -1.80
CA ILE A 201 -4.69 -4.99 -0.78
C ILE A 201 -3.96 -4.33 0.38
N TYR A 202 -2.94 -5.00 0.91
CA TYR A 202 -2.26 -4.50 2.10
C TYR A 202 -1.61 -3.14 1.86
N THR A 203 -0.89 -2.99 0.75
CA THR A 203 -0.33 -1.70 0.33
C THR A 203 -1.42 -0.66 0.06
N GLY A 204 -2.55 -1.08 -0.51
CA GLY A 204 -3.65 -0.19 -0.87
C GLY A 204 -4.48 0.30 0.32
N PHE A 205 -4.61 -0.50 1.38
CA PHE A 205 -5.35 -0.16 2.60
C PHE A 205 -4.51 0.68 3.55
N PHE A 206 -3.31 0.21 3.85
CA PHE A 206 -2.50 0.79 4.91
C PHE A 206 -1.47 1.80 4.38
N GLY A 207 -1.05 1.69 3.11
CA GLY A 207 -0.09 2.62 2.50
C GLY A 207 -0.57 4.07 2.46
N PRO A 208 -1.79 4.38 1.98
CA PRO A 208 -2.32 5.75 1.97
C PRO A 208 -2.55 6.32 3.37
N VAL A 209 -2.96 5.48 4.32
CA VAL A 209 -3.08 5.87 5.74
C VAL A 209 -1.71 6.26 6.28
N ALA A 210 -0.69 5.45 6.02
CA ALA A 210 0.70 5.72 6.42
C ALA A 210 1.26 6.99 5.77
N LEU A 211 0.93 7.23 4.50
CA LEU A 211 1.28 8.45 3.77
C LEU A 211 0.66 9.67 4.44
N GLY A 212 -0.65 9.64 4.69
CA GLY A 212 -1.38 10.73 5.34
C GLY A 212 -0.80 11.05 6.72
N TRP A 213 -0.53 10.02 7.53
CA TRP A 213 0.11 10.16 8.84
C TRP A 213 1.53 10.73 8.76
N SER A 214 2.33 10.30 7.78
CA SER A 214 3.70 10.82 7.62
C SER A 214 3.71 12.28 7.17
N LEU A 215 2.84 12.65 6.24
CA LEU A 215 2.69 14.04 5.78
C LEU A 215 2.19 14.96 6.89
N LEU A 216 1.25 14.47 7.70
CA LEU A 216 0.76 15.18 8.89
C LEU A 216 1.90 15.46 9.87
N ALA A 217 2.70 14.46 10.19
CA ALA A 217 3.83 14.61 11.09
C ALA A 217 4.87 15.61 10.55
N VAL A 218 5.11 15.65 9.23
CA VAL A 218 5.95 16.70 8.60
C VAL A 218 5.37 18.08 8.85
N TYR A 219 4.07 18.27 8.55
CA TYR A 219 3.40 19.56 8.69
C TYR A 219 3.41 20.07 10.13
N VAL A 220 3.00 19.23 11.09
CA VAL A 220 2.95 19.59 12.52
C VAL A 220 4.31 20.05 13.00
N LYS A 221 5.38 19.32 12.66
CA LYS A 221 6.75 19.69 13.03
C LYS A 221 7.25 20.96 12.34
N MET A 222 6.86 21.21 11.08
CA MET A 222 7.22 22.45 10.38
C MET A 222 6.57 23.69 11.01
N VAL A 223 5.36 23.55 11.58
CA VAL A 223 4.63 24.64 12.25
C VAL A 223 4.99 24.73 13.75
N GLY A 224 5.90 23.88 14.24
CA GLY A 224 6.35 23.89 15.63
C GLY A 224 5.37 23.23 16.63
N GLY A 225 4.41 22.45 16.11
CA GLY A 225 3.52 21.63 16.93
C GLY A 225 4.18 20.32 17.41
N ILE A 226 3.51 19.67 18.35
CA ILE A 226 3.96 18.44 19.03
C ILE A 226 2.97 17.33 18.68
N MET A 227 3.47 16.18 18.22
CA MET A 227 2.69 14.99 17.90
C MET A 227 3.19 13.79 18.73
N PRO A 228 2.47 13.38 19.79
CA PRO A 228 2.96 12.45 20.82
C PRO A 228 3.58 11.14 20.29
N ASP A 229 3.07 10.61 19.17
CA ASP A 229 3.49 9.34 18.59
C ASP A 229 4.51 9.46 17.45
N MET A 230 4.91 10.68 17.08
CA MET A 230 5.80 10.96 15.94
C MET A 230 6.89 12.00 16.26
N ASP A 231 6.89 12.57 17.46
CA ASP A 231 7.86 13.59 17.87
C ASP A 231 9.29 13.07 17.87
N TYR A 232 9.49 11.77 18.05
CA TYR A 232 10.81 11.18 17.92
C TYR A 232 11.32 11.16 16.48
N PHE A 233 10.50 11.26 15.42
CA PHE A 233 11.07 11.28 14.07
C PHE A 233 11.59 12.67 13.66
N SER A 234 12.78 12.73 13.08
CA SER A 234 13.26 13.95 12.42
C SER A 234 12.43 14.29 11.17
N ILE A 235 12.32 15.58 10.82
CA ILE A 235 11.57 16.04 9.63
C ILE A 235 12.11 15.38 8.35
N SER A 236 13.42 15.24 8.22
CA SER A 236 14.06 14.60 7.06
C SER A 236 13.62 13.14 6.90
N VAL A 237 13.56 12.38 7.98
CA VAL A 237 13.07 10.99 7.97
C VAL A 237 11.60 10.93 7.56
N LEU A 238 10.76 11.84 8.08
CA LEU A 238 9.34 11.90 7.75
C LEU A 238 9.10 12.25 6.27
N VAL A 239 9.91 13.14 5.69
CA VAL A 239 9.85 13.48 4.26
C VAL A 239 10.23 12.26 3.40
N ILE A 240 11.34 11.58 3.72
CA ILE A 240 11.75 10.36 3.00
C ILE A 240 10.65 9.30 3.07
N ARG A 241 10.09 9.07 4.26
CA ARG A 241 9.01 8.11 4.49
C ARG A 241 7.76 8.45 3.66
N SER A 242 7.39 9.73 3.61
CA SER A 242 6.26 10.21 2.81
C SER A 242 6.47 9.96 1.31
N LEU A 243 7.66 10.25 0.78
CA LEU A 243 7.98 10.00 -0.63
C LEU A 243 7.91 8.50 -0.98
N VAL A 244 8.43 7.64 -0.11
CA VAL A 244 8.37 6.18 -0.30
C VAL A 244 6.91 5.69 -0.33
N PHE A 245 6.08 6.14 0.61
CA PHE A 245 4.65 5.78 0.60
C PHE A 245 3.92 6.30 -0.63
N LEU A 246 4.24 7.51 -1.09
CA LEU A 246 3.66 8.07 -2.31
C LEU A 246 3.97 7.20 -3.53
N VAL A 247 5.26 6.88 -3.76
CA VAL A 247 5.69 6.04 -4.88
C VAL A 247 5.07 4.65 -4.84
N ALA A 248 5.00 4.04 -3.66
CA ALA A 248 4.44 2.71 -3.51
C ALA A 248 2.92 2.69 -3.69
N CYS A 249 2.21 3.71 -3.18
CA CYS A 249 0.78 3.87 -3.46
C CYS A 249 0.56 3.97 -4.96
N LEU A 250 1.28 4.90 -5.64
CA LEU A 250 1.27 5.10 -7.10
C LEU A 250 1.48 3.78 -7.86
N SER A 251 2.51 3.03 -7.49
CA SER A 251 2.86 1.77 -8.13
C SER A 251 1.80 0.68 -7.92
N LYS A 252 1.19 0.60 -6.73
CA LYS A 252 0.11 -0.35 -6.42
C LYS A 252 -1.10 -0.16 -7.33
N GLY A 253 -1.48 1.09 -7.63
CA GLY A 253 -2.66 1.37 -8.45
C GLY A 253 -2.52 0.77 -9.84
N TYR A 254 -1.37 0.98 -10.47
CA TYR A 254 -1.02 0.43 -11.78
C TYR A 254 -0.93 -1.11 -11.75
N LEU A 255 -0.21 -1.66 -10.78
CA LEU A 255 0.04 -3.10 -10.68
C LEU A 255 -1.26 -3.87 -10.40
N PHE A 256 -2.06 -3.41 -9.43
CA PHE A 256 -3.31 -4.08 -9.04
C PHE A 256 -4.30 -4.14 -10.19
N ARG A 257 -4.42 -3.07 -10.97
CA ARG A 257 -5.22 -3.03 -12.19
C ARG A 257 -4.83 -4.15 -13.16
N ASN A 258 -3.53 -4.28 -13.47
CA ASN A 258 -3.06 -5.28 -14.42
C ASN A 258 -3.31 -6.71 -13.92
N ILE A 259 -3.13 -6.96 -12.63
CA ILE A 259 -3.38 -8.27 -12.00
C ILE A 259 -4.86 -8.65 -12.11
N VAL A 260 -5.76 -7.72 -11.76
CA VAL A 260 -7.21 -7.96 -11.80
C VAL A 260 -7.68 -8.23 -13.22
N ILE A 261 -7.29 -7.39 -14.18
CA ILE A 261 -7.69 -7.56 -15.58
C ILE A 261 -7.15 -8.87 -16.14
N SER A 262 -5.86 -9.15 -15.92
CA SER A 262 -5.24 -10.41 -16.35
C SER A 262 -6.02 -11.62 -15.85
N ARG A 263 -6.41 -11.63 -14.57
CA ARG A 263 -7.21 -12.73 -14.00
C ARG A 263 -8.64 -12.79 -14.54
N MET A 264 -9.28 -11.64 -14.75
CA MET A 264 -10.60 -11.57 -15.37
C MET A 264 -10.57 -12.15 -16.79
N MET A 265 -9.56 -11.78 -17.58
CA MET A 265 -9.34 -12.34 -18.92
C MET A 265 -9.07 -13.85 -18.84
N THR A 266 -8.18 -14.30 -17.95
CA THR A 266 -7.87 -15.74 -17.77
C THR A 266 -9.09 -16.59 -17.40
N THR A 267 -10.07 -16.00 -16.72
CA THR A 267 -11.33 -16.67 -16.33
C THR A 267 -12.48 -16.43 -17.30
N GLY A 268 -12.24 -15.76 -18.43
CA GLY A 268 -13.25 -15.46 -19.46
C GLY A 268 -14.33 -14.47 -19.00
N ARG A 269 -14.07 -13.69 -17.94
CA ARG A 269 -15.04 -12.75 -17.37
C ARG A 269 -14.90 -11.37 -18.00
N LYS A 270 -15.83 -11.07 -18.90
CA LYS A 270 -15.93 -9.83 -19.69
C LYS A 270 -16.84 -8.76 -19.06
N ASN A 271 -17.00 -8.77 -17.75
CA ASN A 271 -17.90 -7.82 -17.09
C ASN A 271 -17.09 -6.89 -16.20
N ALA A 272 -16.88 -5.66 -16.69
CA ALA A 272 -16.21 -4.57 -15.98
C ALA A 272 -16.76 -4.27 -14.56
N TRP A 273 -17.99 -4.68 -14.20
CA TRP A 273 -18.46 -4.58 -12.82
C TRP A 273 -17.57 -5.38 -11.86
N TRP A 274 -17.05 -6.53 -12.29
CA TRP A 274 -16.09 -7.29 -11.49
C TRP A 274 -14.83 -6.48 -11.22
N PHE A 275 -14.36 -5.70 -12.18
CA PHE A 275 -13.22 -4.81 -11.97
C PHE A 275 -13.52 -3.76 -10.90
N VAL A 276 -14.68 -3.09 -10.97
CA VAL A 276 -15.09 -2.07 -9.99
C VAL A 276 -15.18 -2.59 -8.57
N LEU A 277 -15.70 -3.81 -8.38
CA LEU A 277 -15.84 -4.41 -7.05
C LEU A 277 -14.50 -4.57 -6.31
N HIS A 278 -13.37 -4.68 -7.02
CA HIS A 278 -12.03 -4.72 -6.41
C HIS A 278 -11.57 -3.40 -5.80
N TYR A 279 -12.27 -2.31 -6.12
CA TYR A 279 -11.96 -0.99 -5.57
C TYR A 279 -12.99 -0.52 -4.55
N LEU A 280 -14.00 -1.36 -4.26
CA LEU A 280 -14.93 -1.14 -3.16
C LEU A 280 -14.42 -1.90 -1.93
N LEU A 281 -14.05 -1.14 -0.89
CA LEU A 281 -13.36 -1.62 0.31
C LEU A 281 -13.92 -2.94 0.90
N PRO A 282 -15.22 -3.06 1.25
CA PRO A 282 -15.75 -4.30 1.83
C PRO A 282 -15.93 -5.43 0.81
N LEU A 283 -16.12 -5.10 -0.48
CA LEU A 283 -16.41 -6.07 -1.53
C LEU A 283 -15.14 -6.64 -2.17
N ASN A 284 -14.00 -5.97 -1.98
CA ASN A 284 -12.74 -6.32 -2.61
C ASN A 284 -12.28 -7.74 -2.25
N ILE A 285 -12.24 -8.08 -0.95
CA ILE A 285 -11.81 -9.42 -0.47
C ILE A 285 -12.69 -10.53 -1.05
N PHE A 286 -14.01 -10.33 -1.02
CA PHE A 286 -14.97 -11.29 -1.59
C PHE A 286 -14.76 -11.48 -3.10
N THR A 287 -14.51 -10.39 -3.81
CA THR A 287 -14.29 -10.40 -5.26
C THR A 287 -13.00 -11.15 -5.62
N ILE A 288 -11.93 -10.94 -4.85
CA ILE A 288 -10.67 -11.66 -5.01
C ILE A 288 -10.84 -13.16 -4.76
N ILE A 289 -11.48 -13.55 -3.66
CA ILE A 289 -11.72 -14.98 -3.36
C ILE A 289 -12.55 -15.62 -4.49
N THR A 290 -13.57 -14.91 -4.98
CA THR A 290 -14.42 -15.41 -6.06
C THR A 290 -13.66 -15.60 -7.38
N LEU A 291 -12.78 -14.67 -7.77
CA LEU A 291 -11.96 -14.81 -8.97
C LEU A 291 -10.81 -15.82 -8.81
N ALA A 292 -10.28 -15.96 -7.60
CA ALA A 292 -9.25 -16.97 -7.30
C ALA A 292 -9.83 -18.39 -7.43
N THR A 293 -11.06 -18.63 -6.98
CA THR A 293 -11.71 -19.95 -7.04
C THR A 293 -12.23 -20.35 -8.42
N LYS A 294 -12.30 -19.42 -9.37
CA LYS A 294 -12.74 -19.72 -10.74
C LYS A 294 -11.69 -20.53 -11.51
N LYS A 295 -12.16 -21.49 -12.32
CA LYS A 295 -11.30 -22.28 -13.20
C LYS A 295 -10.69 -21.37 -14.28
N THR A 296 -9.42 -21.60 -14.58
CA THR A 296 -8.74 -20.98 -15.72
C THR A 296 -9.36 -21.49 -17.02
N ILE A 297 -9.82 -20.59 -17.87
CA ILE A 297 -10.40 -20.89 -19.19
C ILE A 297 -9.37 -20.64 -20.28
N HIS A 298 -8.72 -19.47 -20.24
CA HIS A 298 -7.69 -19.12 -21.21
C HIS A 298 -6.30 -19.49 -20.68
N THR A 299 -5.50 -20.12 -21.52
CA THR A 299 -4.16 -20.63 -21.20
C THR A 299 -3.05 -19.86 -21.91
N THR A 300 -3.39 -19.05 -22.92
CA THR A 300 -2.43 -18.25 -23.69
C THR A 300 -2.74 -16.74 -23.58
N THR A 301 -1.71 -15.91 -23.81
CA THR A 301 -1.85 -14.44 -23.85
C THR A 301 -2.73 -13.99 -25.02
N GLU A 302 -2.73 -14.73 -26.12
CA GLU A 302 -3.53 -14.45 -27.32
C GLU A 302 -5.02 -14.62 -27.04
N GLU A 303 -5.41 -15.70 -26.36
CA GLU A 303 -6.79 -15.92 -25.90
C GLU A 303 -7.26 -14.80 -24.96
N ASN A 304 -6.38 -14.35 -24.06
CA ASN A 304 -6.65 -13.21 -23.18
C ASN A 304 -6.83 -11.90 -23.98
N LEU A 305 -6.02 -11.66 -25.02
CA LEU A 305 -6.15 -10.50 -25.90
C LEU A 305 -7.48 -10.52 -26.66
N GLN A 306 -7.85 -11.65 -27.25
CA GLN A 306 -9.14 -11.80 -27.94
C GLN A 306 -10.31 -11.59 -26.98
N CYS A 307 -10.21 -12.11 -25.76
CA CYS A 307 -11.20 -11.86 -24.71
C CYS A 307 -11.31 -10.36 -24.38
N TYR A 308 -10.18 -9.68 -24.21
CA TYR A 308 -10.12 -8.25 -23.91
C TYR A 308 -10.74 -7.40 -25.02
N LEU A 309 -10.37 -7.64 -26.27
CA LEU A 309 -10.87 -6.90 -27.44
C LEU A 309 -12.37 -7.18 -27.70
N SER A 310 -12.87 -8.34 -27.31
CA SER A 310 -14.29 -8.69 -27.45
C SER A 310 -15.21 -7.97 -26.46
N GLU A 311 -14.67 -7.32 -25.43
CA GLU A 311 -15.44 -6.55 -24.44
C GLU A 311 -15.86 -5.19 -25.03
N ARG A 312 -16.76 -5.21 -26.02
CA ARG A 312 -17.35 -3.98 -26.58
C ARG A 312 -18.38 -3.40 -25.60
N LYS A 313 -18.07 -2.20 -25.09
CA LYS A 313 -18.97 -1.23 -24.43
C LYS A 313 -19.48 -1.64 -23.06
N SER A 314 -18.72 -1.25 -22.04
CA SER A 314 -19.20 -1.29 -20.66
C SER A 314 -19.94 0.01 -20.27
N SER A 315 -21.19 -0.13 -19.81
CA SER A 315 -21.99 0.95 -19.21
C SER A 315 -21.46 1.39 -17.84
N VAL A 316 -20.56 0.61 -17.25
CA VAL A 316 -19.95 0.85 -15.93
C VAL A 316 -19.31 2.23 -15.84
N GLY A 317 -18.67 2.70 -16.91
CA GLY A 317 -18.08 4.04 -16.91
C GLY A 317 -19.08 5.17 -16.86
N THR A 318 -20.18 5.03 -17.59
CA THR A 318 -21.28 5.98 -17.49
C THR A 318 -21.84 6.00 -16.07
N VAL A 319 -22.05 4.83 -15.46
CA VAL A 319 -22.61 4.72 -14.12
C VAL A 319 -21.67 5.30 -13.06
N LEU A 320 -20.37 5.02 -13.14
CA LEU A 320 -19.36 5.56 -12.22
C LEU A 320 -19.21 7.09 -12.32
N MET A 321 -19.35 7.66 -13.52
CA MET A 321 -19.34 9.12 -13.68
C MET A 321 -20.53 9.75 -12.95
N TYR A 322 -21.73 9.20 -13.15
CA TYR A 322 -22.94 9.74 -12.53
C TYR A 322 -22.95 9.52 -11.02
N THR A 323 -22.54 8.35 -10.52
CA THR A 323 -22.43 8.12 -9.07
C THR A 323 -21.35 8.98 -8.43
N GLY A 324 -20.21 9.17 -9.09
CA GLY A 324 -19.15 10.08 -8.65
C GLY A 324 -19.62 11.54 -8.58
N CYS A 325 -20.35 12.00 -9.60
CA CYS A 325 -20.96 13.33 -9.64
C CYS A 325 -21.98 13.52 -8.50
N ILE A 326 -22.93 12.59 -8.35
CA ILE A 326 -23.96 12.64 -7.31
C ILE A 326 -23.32 12.60 -5.92
N GLY A 327 -22.37 11.69 -5.68
CA GLY A 327 -21.67 11.59 -4.39
C GLY A 327 -20.91 12.87 -4.04
N ARG A 328 -20.26 13.50 -5.03
CA ARG A 328 -19.59 14.80 -4.86
C ARG A 328 -20.55 15.92 -4.49
N LEU A 329 -21.68 16.02 -5.18
CA LEU A 329 -22.72 17.01 -4.89
C LEU A 329 -23.32 16.82 -3.50
N ILE A 330 -23.52 15.56 -3.07
CA ILE A 330 -23.98 15.25 -1.71
C ILE A 330 -22.96 15.72 -0.67
N ILE A 331 -21.67 15.40 -0.82
CA ILE A 331 -20.63 15.83 0.13
C ILE A 331 -20.53 17.36 0.16
N ALA A 332 -20.54 18.02 -1.00
CA ALA A 332 -20.53 19.48 -1.08
C ALA A 332 -21.77 20.09 -0.39
N GLY A 333 -22.95 19.50 -0.56
CA GLY A 333 -24.18 19.92 0.11
C GLY A 333 -24.11 19.75 1.63
N LEU A 334 -23.58 18.63 2.12
CA LEU A 334 -23.40 18.38 3.55
C LEU A 334 -22.40 19.36 4.18
N LEU A 335 -21.29 19.65 3.50
CA LEU A 335 -20.33 20.67 3.93
C LEU A 335 -20.94 22.07 3.88
N GLY A 336 -21.74 22.38 2.86
CA GLY A 336 -22.48 23.63 2.78
C GLY A 336 -23.42 23.83 3.97
N ILE A 337 -24.18 22.80 4.36
CA ILE A 337 -25.04 22.82 5.56
C ILE A 337 -24.22 23.07 6.83
N GLN A 338 -23.03 22.47 6.95
CA GLN A 338 -22.13 22.70 8.09
C GLN A 338 -21.61 24.14 8.13
N VAL A 339 -21.23 24.72 6.98
CA VAL A 339 -20.80 26.12 6.85
C VAL A 339 -21.92 27.09 7.23
N PHE A 340 -23.17 26.80 6.87
CA PHE A 340 -24.32 27.61 7.28
C PHE A 340 -24.55 27.59 8.81
N LYS A 341 -24.23 26.47 9.48
CA LYS A 341 -24.36 26.34 10.93
C LYS A 341 -23.19 27.00 11.67
N ASN A 342 -21.97 26.84 11.16
CA ASN A 342 -20.75 27.40 11.72
C ASN A 342 -19.95 28.03 10.57
N PRO A 343 -20.02 29.36 10.39
CA PRO A 343 -19.36 30.04 9.27
C PRO A 343 -17.84 29.88 9.34
N ASP A 344 -17.30 29.01 8.49
CA ASP A 344 -15.87 28.84 8.26
C ASP A 344 -15.57 28.99 6.77
N PHE A 345 -14.78 30.01 6.46
CA PHE A 345 -14.38 30.35 5.09
C PHE A 345 -13.62 29.19 4.40
N SER A 346 -12.82 28.44 5.14
CA SER A 346 -12.04 27.31 4.63
C SER A 346 -12.96 26.18 4.20
N MET A 347 -13.94 25.84 5.03
CA MET A 347 -14.96 24.84 4.73
C MET A 347 -15.87 25.28 3.57
N MET A 348 -16.17 26.58 3.46
CA MET A 348 -16.90 27.14 2.32
C MET A 348 -16.12 27.00 1.01
N ALA A 349 -14.83 27.34 1.01
CA ALA A 349 -13.96 27.18 -0.15
C ALA A 349 -13.85 25.71 -0.59
N ILE A 350 -13.76 24.79 0.36
CA ILE A 350 -13.77 23.34 0.11
C ILE A 350 -15.09 22.90 -0.52
N ALA A 351 -16.24 23.32 0.03
CA ALA A 351 -17.56 22.96 -0.49
C ALA A 351 -17.79 23.47 -1.93
N VAL A 352 -17.42 24.72 -2.20
CA VAL A 352 -17.51 25.32 -3.56
C VAL A 352 -16.60 24.56 -4.53
N THR A 353 -15.36 24.29 -4.14
CA THR A 353 -14.39 23.56 -4.98
C THR A 353 -14.87 22.14 -5.29
N LEU A 354 -15.48 21.44 -4.32
CA LEU A 354 -16.08 20.13 -4.53
C LEU A 354 -17.26 20.17 -5.52
N CYS A 355 -18.09 21.21 -5.44
CA CYS A 355 -19.21 21.44 -6.35
C CYS A 355 -18.71 21.70 -7.78
N CYS A 356 -17.74 22.60 -7.96
CA CYS A 356 -17.12 22.87 -9.25
C CYS A 356 -16.47 21.62 -9.86
N CYS A 357 -15.80 20.79 -9.03
CA CYS A 357 -15.26 19.52 -9.49
C CYS A 357 -16.33 18.53 -9.94
N ALA A 358 -17.50 18.50 -9.30
CA ALA A 358 -18.59 17.59 -9.68
C ALA A 358 -19.05 17.83 -11.12
N LEU A 359 -19.06 19.09 -11.56
CA LEU A 359 -19.43 19.49 -12.94
C LEU A 359 -18.47 18.96 -14.00
N LEU A 360 -17.25 18.56 -13.62
CA LEU A 360 -16.25 17.97 -14.51
C LEU A 360 -16.47 16.47 -14.74
N TYR A 361 -17.20 15.78 -13.87
CA TYR A 361 -17.40 14.32 -13.96
C TYR A 361 -18.07 13.86 -15.27
N PRO A 362 -19.10 14.55 -15.82
CA PRO A 362 -19.67 14.22 -17.12
C PRO A 362 -18.69 14.31 -18.30
N PHE A 363 -17.61 15.08 -18.16
CA PHE A 363 -16.61 15.30 -19.22
C PHE A 363 -15.40 14.36 -19.12
N LEU A 364 -15.32 13.52 -18.08
CA LEU A 364 -14.20 12.58 -17.86
C LEU A 364 -13.95 11.63 -19.04
N ARG A 365 -14.98 11.30 -19.82
CA ARG A 365 -14.86 10.44 -21.00
C ARG A 365 -14.31 11.12 -22.24
N ARG A 366 -14.43 12.44 -22.35
CA ARG A 366 -14.11 13.17 -23.58
C ARG A 366 -12.70 13.74 -23.57
N HIS A 367 -12.13 14.03 -22.41
CA HIS A 367 -10.86 14.74 -22.31
C HIS A 367 -9.98 14.20 -21.19
N SER A 368 -8.76 13.77 -21.52
CA SER A 368 -7.74 13.34 -20.54
C SER A 368 -7.34 14.48 -19.58
N SER A 369 -7.37 15.72 -20.06
CA SER A 369 -7.13 16.91 -19.24
C SER A 369 -8.15 17.06 -18.10
N VAL A 370 -9.40 16.65 -18.30
CA VAL A 370 -10.44 16.69 -17.26
C VAL A 370 -10.14 15.68 -16.16
N PHE A 371 -9.69 14.48 -16.51
CA PHE A 371 -9.25 13.47 -15.54
C PHE A 371 -8.06 13.96 -14.70
N ILE A 372 -7.06 14.57 -15.34
CA ILE A 372 -5.91 15.17 -14.65
C ILE A 372 -6.38 16.29 -13.71
N THR A 373 -7.24 17.18 -14.19
CA THR A 373 -7.77 18.31 -13.41
C THR A 373 -8.55 17.83 -12.19
N VAL A 374 -9.48 16.89 -12.35
CA VAL A 374 -10.23 16.30 -11.22
C VAL A 374 -9.28 15.65 -10.21
N THR A 375 -8.25 14.96 -10.69
CA THR A 375 -7.23 14.33 -9.82
C THR A 375 -6.46 15.38 -9.02
N VAL A 376 -5.91 16.40 -9.67
CA VAL A 376 -5.14 17.47 -9.02
C VAL A 376 -6.00 18.21 -8.00
N VAL A 377 -7.21 18.61 -8.36
CA VAL A 377 -8.09 19.35 -7.45
C VAL A 377 -8.48 18.48 -6.26
N ASN A 378 -8.68 17.17 -6.45
CA ASN A 378 -8.90 16.24 -5.34
C ASN A 378 -7.72 16.15 -4.40
N THR A 379 -6.50 16.12 -4.93
CA THR A 379 -5.28 16.12 -4.11
C THR A 379 -5.14 17.43 -3.33
N VAL A 380 -5.40 18.59 -3.96
CA VAL A 380 -5.32 19.90 -3.30
C VAL A 380 -6.38 20.08 -2.22
N LEU A 381 -7.65 19.77 -2.52
CA LEU A 381 -8.75 19.78 -1.56
C LEU A 381 -8.41 18.95 -0.32
N LEU A 382 -7.76 17.84 -0.55
CA LEU A 382 -7.41 16.90 0.47
C LEU A 382 -6.23 17.39 1.32
N CYS A 383 -5.23 18.05 0.73
CA CYS A 383 -4.22 18.81 1.46
C CYS A 383 -4.81 19.97 2.28
N LEU A 384 -5.89 20.61 1.82
CA LEU A 384 -6.57 21.67 2.56
C LEU A 384 -7.47 21.14 3.69
N LEU A 385 -8.16 20.03 3.46
CA LEU A 385 -9.04 19.39 4.43
C LEU A 385 -8.25 18.75 5.58
N CYS A 386 -7.09 18.20 5.24
CA CYS A 386 -5.97 18.03 6.13
C CYS A 386 -5.83 19.27 7.05
N ILE A 387 -5.41 20.41 6.50
CA ILE A 387 -5.06 21.63 7.27
C ILE A 387 -6.19 22.13 8.16
N ALA A 388 -7.44 22.05 7.68
CA ALA A 388 -8.61 22.62 8.35
C ALA A 388 -9.22 21.75 9.46
N ALA A 389 -9.22 20.41 9.33
CA ALA A 389 -10.09 19.55 10.16
C ALA A 389 -9.45 19.04 11.47
N GLY A 390 -8.26 19.52 11.87
CA GLY A 390 -7.60 19.00 13.08
C GLY A 390 -7.17 17.53 13.00
N TYR A 391 -7.10 16.99 11.77
CA TYR A 391 -6.39 15.79 11.34
C TYR A 391 -6.59 14.50 12.16
N ASP A 392 -7.60 13.73 11.77
CA ASP A 392 -7.83 12.36 12.22
C ASP A 392 -7.55 11.34 11.08
N THR A 393 -7.35 10.07 11.41
CA THR A 393 -7.34 8.86 10.55
C THR A 393 -8.33 8.89 9.36
N ILE A 394 -9.45 9.61 9.50
CA ILE A 394 -10.42 9.91 8.45
C ILE A 394 -9.76 10.49 7.19
N VAL A 395 -8.72 11.31 7.34
CA VAL A 395 -7.93 11.90 6.25
C VAL A 395 -7.16 10.85 5.46
N GLY A 396 -6.58 9.84 6.13
CA GLY A 396 -5.87 8.73 5.48
C GLY A 396 -6.81 7.81 4.69
N LEU A 397 -8.00 7.56 5.23
CA LEU A 397 -9.08 6.83 4.54
C LEU A 397 -9.62 7.61 3.34
N PHE A 398 -9.67 8.94 3.44
CA PHE A 398 -10.06 9.80 2.32
C PHE A 398 -9.00 9.80 1.20
N PHE A 399 -7.71 9.83 1.55
CA PHE A 399 -6.58 9.64 0.61
C PHE A 399 -6.70 8.32 -0.15
N MET A 400 -6.91 7.21 0.58
CA MET A 400 -7.11 5.89 0.00
C MET A 400 -8.27 5.87 -0.99
N THR A 401 -9.39 6.46 -0.61
CA THR A 401 -10.64 6.42 -1.38
C THR A 401 -10.52 7.22 -2.68
N VAL A 402 -10.04 8.47 -2.61
CA VAL A 402 -9.79 9.32 -3.78
C VAL A 402 -8.81 8.63 -4.73
N TYR A 403 -7.72 8.10 -4.17
CA TYR A 403 -6.70 7.41 -4.94
C TYR A 403 -7.24 6.17 -5.65
N GLN A 404 -8.02 5.32 -4.97
CA GLN A 404 -8.63 4.14 -5.57
C GLN A 404 -9.59 4.50 -6.71
N TYR A 405 -10.39 5.55 -6.55
CA TYR A 405 -11.31 6.00 -7.60
C TYR A 405 -10.59 6.46 -8.87
N VAL A 406 -9.43 7.13 -8.75
CA VAL A 406 -8.64 7.56 -9.91
C VAL A 406 -8.24 6.37 -10.80
N PHE A 407 -7.83 5.23 -10.23
CA PHE A 407 -7.48 4.03 -11.01
C PHE A 407 -8.68 3.33 -11.60
N VAL A 408 -9.81 3.30 -10.89
CA VAL A 408 -11.07 2.79 -11.44
C VAL A 408 -11.44 3.58 -12.68
N PHE A 409 -11.43 4.91 -12.56
CA PHE A 409 -11.76 5.80 -13.66
C PHE A 409 -10.82 5.64 -14.85
N GLN A 410 -9.51 5.54 -14.62
CA GLN A 410 -8.56 5.35 -15.72
C GLN A 410 -8.85 4.08 -16.55
N GLU A 411 -9.12 2.93 -15.93
CA GLU A 411 -9.39 1.70 -16.70
C GLU A 411 -10.73 1.75 -17.43
N VAL A 412 -11.73 2.32 -16.77
CA VAL A 412 -13.09 2.39 -17.28
C VAL A 412 -13.22 3.36 -18.46
N PHE A 413 -12.28 4.31 -18.62
CA PHE A 413 -12.23 5.27 -19.71
C PHE A 413 -11.15 4.98 -20.76
N TYR A 414 -10.08 4.27 -20.42
CA TYR A 414 -8.99 3.91 -21.35
C TYR A 414 -8.76 2.39 -21.44
N PRO A 415 -9.76 1.60 -21.88
CA PRO A 415 -9.61 0.17 -22.09
C PRO A 415 -8.85 -0.18 -23.38
N THR A 416 -8.43 0.79 -24.19
CA THR A 416 -7.68 0.50 -25.41
C THR A 416 -6.19 0.30 -25.09
N PRO A 417 -5.55 -0.74 -25.63
CA PRO A 417 -4.11 -0.75 -25.75
C PRO A 417 -3.73 0.45 -26.62
N ASP A 418 -3.11 1.45 -26.01
CA ASP A 418 -2.46 2.55 -26.73
C ASP A 418 -1.42 1.92 -27.65
N ASN A 419 -1.78 1.78 -28.94
CA ASN A 419 -0.98 1.40 -30.13
C ASN A 419 -1.74 0.54 -31.17
N ILE A 420 -3.06 0.34 -31.06
CA ILE A 420 -3.85 -0.06 -32.24
C ILE A 420 -4.43 1.19 -32.89
N GLU A 421 -3.56 2.01 -33.47
CA GLU A 421 -3.94 2.91 -34.56
C GLU A 421 -4.59 2.06 -35.65
N GLY A 422 -5.88 2.27 -35.92
CA GLY A 422 -6.60 1.64 -37.05
C GLY A 422 -7.95 0.99 -36.73
N GLY A 423 -8.41 0.97 -35.48
CA GLY A 423 -9.63 0.23 -35.11
C GLY A 423 -10.97 0.84 -35.52
N GLU A 424 -11.06 2.17 -35.70
CA GLU A 424 -12.35 2.82 -36.04
C GLU A 424 -12.49 3.17 -37.52
N GLU A 425 -11.39 3.30 -38.29
CA GLU A 425 -11.47 3.63 -39.72
C GLU A 425 -11.52 2.40 -40.65
N GLN A 426 -11.07 1.22 -40.22
CA GLN A 426 -11.15 0.01 -41.06
C GLN A 426 -12.50 -0.71 -41.02
N PHE A 427 -13.38 -0.43 -40.06
CA PHE A 427 -14.75 -0.99 -40.03
C PHE A 427 -15.76 -0.20 -40.88
N ALA A 428 -15.37 0.94 -41.44
CA ALA A 428 -16.20 1.73 -42.35
C ALA A 428 -16.03 1.35 -43.83
N LEU A 429 -15.07 0.48 -44.17
CA LEU A 429 -14.77 0.09 -45.56
C LEU A 429 -15.11 -1.37 -45.90
N VAL A 430 -15.89 -2.05 -45.05
CA VAL A 430 -16.57 -3.30 -45.41
C VAL A 430 -18.06 -3.15 -45.15
N LYS A 431 -18.72 -2.38 -46.03
CA LYS A 431 -20.13 -2.55 -46.38
C LYS A 431 -20.34 -2.14 -47.82
#